data_AF-A0A1I5TZX7-F1
#
_entry.id   AF-A0A1I5TZX7-F1
#
_cell.length_a   1.000
_cell.length_b   1.000
_cell.length_c   1.000
_cell.angle_alpha   90.00
_cell.angle_beta   90.00
_cell.angle_gamma   90.00
#
_symmetry.space_group_name_H-M   'P 1'
#
loop_
_entity.id
_entity.type
_entity.pdbx_description
1 polymer ?
#
loop_
_entity_poly.entity_id
_entity_poly.type
_entity_poly.pdbx_seq_one_letter_code
_entity_poly.pdbx_strand_id
1 'polypeptide(L)'
;MPAKKASSAQPVAPSADRLTLDEQLCFSVYSTMLSLNKVYRGLLRDLDLTYLQYLVMLVLWERDGLNVSEICTRLSLETTTLTPLLKRLEARGLIVRARSALDERQVIVSLTAEGRALRTKAKAIPACVAQAMELSGDEIDGLRQQLQTLRASLDRNA
;
A
#
# COMPACT_ATOMS: atom_id res chain seq x y z
N MET A 1 -17.80 -33.10 -25.52
CA MET A 1 -17.12 -31.84 -25.15
C MET A 1 -18.02 -30.68 -25.51
N PRO A 2 -18.75 -30.06 -24.56
CA PRO A 2 -19.42 -28.79 -24.78
C PRO A 2 -18.55 -27.62 -24.27
N ALA A 3 -18.43 -26.58 -25.09
CA ALA A 3 -17.66 -25.38 -24.81
C ALA A 3 -18.27 -24.59 -23.64
N LYS A 4 -17.42 -24.26 -22.67
CA LYS A 4 -17.69 -23.46 -21.48
C LYS A 4 -18.01 -22.02 -21.92
N LYS A 5 -19.27 -21.59 -21.80
CA LYS A 5 -19.68 -20.20 -22.04
C LYS A 5 -18.94 -19.28 -21.07
N ALA A 6 -18.21 -18.32 -21.62
CA ALA A 6 -17.66 -17.20 -20.86
C ALA A 6 -18.82 -16.40 -20.25
N SER A 7 -18.81 -16.26 -18.93
CA SER A 7 -19.77 -15.43 -18.20
C SER A 7 -19.41 -13.96 -18.42
N SER A 8 -20.04 -13.33 -19.40
CA SER A 8 -20.01 -11.87 -19.58
C SER A 8 -20.76 -11.22 -18.41
N ALA A 9 -20.03 -10.63 -17.46
CA ALA A 9 -20.63 -9.73 -16.47
C ALA A 9 -21.24 -8.53 -17.21
N GLN A 10 -22.57 -8.48 -17.28
CA GLN A 10 -23.29 -7.32 -17.77
C GLN A 10 -23.13 -6.15 -16.78
N PRO A 11 -22.99 -4.91 -17.25
CA PRO A 11 -23.06 -3.75 -16.37
C PRO A 11 -24.47 -3.68 -15.75
N VAL A 12 -24.53 -3.65 -14.42
CA VAL A 12 -25.79 -3.60 -13.67
C VAL A 12 -26.58 -2.36 -14.10
N ALA A 13 -27.80 -2.59 -14.62
CA ALA A 13 -28.74 -1.55 -15.03
C ALA A 13 -29.13 -0.63 -13.84
N PRO A 14 -29.42 0.66 -14.09
CA PRO A 14 -29.49 1.68 -13.04
C PRO A 14 -30.79 1.65 -12.21
N SER A 15 -30.66 1.63 -10.89
CA SER A 15 -31.69 2.02 -9.90
C SER A 15 -31.74 3.56 -9.74
N ALA A 16 -32.85 4.08 -9.24
CA ALA A 16 -33.40 5.39 -9.60
C ALA A 16 -32.72 6.69 -9.07
N ASP A 17 -31.58 6.65 -8.35
CA ASP A 17 -30.73 7.84 -8.19
C ASP A 17 -29.27 7.48 -7.84
N ARG A 18 -28.52 6.96 -8.81
CA ARG A 18 -27.08 6.59 -8.68
C ARG A 18 -26.13 7.77 -8.44
N LEU A 19 -26.64 8.94 -8.04
CA LEU A 19 -25.85 10.12 -7.66
C LEU A 19 -25.88 10.39 -6.15
N THR A 20 -26.48 9.50 -5.35
CA THR A 20 -26.33 9.54 -3.90
C THR A 20 -24.92 9.07 -3.51
N LEU A 21 -24.31 9.76 -2.54
CA LEU A 21 -22.92 9.53 -2.15
C LEU A 21 -22.70 8.14 -1.53
N ASP A 22 -23.67 7.69 -0.71
CA ASP A 22 -23.58 6.43 0.02
C ASP A 22 -23.70 5.20 -0.91
N GLU A 23 -24.26 5.36 -2.10
CA GLU A 23 -24.31 4.30 -3.12
C GLU A 23 -23.01 4.25 -3.97
N GLN A 24 -22.09 5.21 -3.80
CA GLN A 24 -20.84 5.24 -4.55
C GLN A 24 -19.76 4.35 -3.94
N LEU A 25 -19.34 3.33 -4.69
CA LEU A 25 -18.19 2.49 -4.32
C LEU A 25 -16.91 3.33 -4.13
N CYS A 26 -16.66 4.32 -4.98
CA CYS A 26 -15.48 5.17 -4.86
C CYS A 26 -15.44 5.94 -3.53
N PHE A 27 -16.61 6.40 -3.06
CA PHE A 27 -16.72 7.06 -1.77
C PHE A 27 -16.50 6.08 -0.62
N SER A 28 -17.07 4.88 -0.70
CA SER A 28 -16.83 3.81 0.29
C SER A 28 -15.34 3.47 0.41
N VAL A 29 -14.61 3.37 -0.70
CA VAL A 29 -13.16 3.13 -0.70
C VAL A 29 -12.40 4.32 -0.09
N TYR A 30 -12.76 5.55 -0.47
CA TYR A 30 -12.12 6.77 0.04
C TYR A 30 -12.30 6.93 1.56
N SER A 31 -13.54 6.84 2.04
CA SER A 31 -13.85 7.00 3.47
C SER A 31 -13.23 5.88 4.31
N THR A 32 -13.20 4.66 3.79
CA THR A 32 -12.49 3.52 4.41
C THR A 32 -10.99 3.80 4.52
N MET A 33 -10.37 4.33 3.46
CA MET A 33 -8.95 4.70 3.48
C MET A 33 -8.66 5.80 4.52
N LEU A 34 -9.55 6.78 4.71
CA LEU A 34 -9.42 7.77 5.77
C LEU A 34 -9.46 7.14 7.17
N SER A 35 -10.38 6.21 7.41
CA SER A 35 -10.49 5.47 8.68
C SER A 35 -9.25 4.61 8.93
N LEU A 36 -8.77 3.89 7.91
CA LEU A 36 -7.56 3.08 7.99
C LEU A 36 -6.33 3.94 8.33
N ASN A 37 -6.19 5.12 7.69
CA ASN A 37 -5.13 6.08 8.02
C ASN A 37 -5.20 6.56 9.49
N LYS A 38 -6.40 6.71 10.07
CA LYS A 38 -6.55 7.08 11.49
C LYS A 38 -6.04 5.96 12.40
N VAL A 39 -6.38 4.70 12.11
CA VAL A 39 -5.89 3.52 12.85
C VAL A 39 -4.36 3.47 12.79
N TYR A 40 -3.78 3.53 11.59
CA TYR A 40 -2.32 3.51 11.43
C TYR A 40 -1.63 4.68 12.12
N ARG A 41 -2.22 5.88 12.13
CA ARG A 41 -1.64 7.03 12.84
C ARG A 41 -1.48 6.77 14.34
N GLY A 42 -2.41 6.03 14.95
CA GLY A 42 -2.30 5.60 16.34
C GLY A 42 -1.14 4.61 16.53
N LEU A 43 -1.14 3.54 15.73
CA LEU A 43 -0.18 2.44 15.84
C LEU A 43 1.26 2.83 15.49
N LEU A 44 1.44 3.77 14.56
CA LEU A 44 2.76 4.18 14.08
C LEU A 44 3.39 5.30 14.92
N ARG A 45 2.68 5.84 15.92
CA ARG A 45 3.15 6.93 16.76
C ARG A 45 4.46 6.56 17.46
N ASP A 46 4.56 5.35 18.01
CA ASP A 46 5.74 4.87 18.73
C ASP A 46 6.92 4.54 17.81
N LEU A 47 6.65 4.40 16.52
CA LEU A 47 7.67 4.23 15.47
C LEU A 47 8.04 5.57 14.83
N ASP A 48 7.32 6.65 15.18
CA ASP A 48 7.44 7.99 14.59
C ASP A 48 7.37 7.95 13.04
N LEU A 49 6.53 7.05 12.51
CA LEU A 49 6.32 6.87 11.06
C LEU A 49 4.97 7.42 10.62
N THR A 50 4.92 7.99 9.41
CA THR A 50 3.65 8.16 8.69
C THR A 50 3.25 6.86 7.98
N TYR A 51 1.97 6.75 7.57
CA TYR A 51 1.49 5.56 6.85
C TYR A 51 2.31 5.26 5.59
N LEU A 52 2.58 6.27 4.74
CA LEU A 52 3.39 6.07 3.53
C LEU A 52 4.85 5.72 3.84
N GLN A 53 5.43 6.30 4.89
CA GLN A 53 6.77 5.91 5.34
C GLN A 53 6.80 4.47 5.82
N TYR A 54 5.76 4.02 6.54
CA TYR A 54 5.61 2.62 6.95
C TYR A 54 5.51 1.68 5.75
N LEU A 55 4.76 2.04 4.69
CA LEU A 55 4.71 1.24 3.47
C LEU A 55 6.08 1.10 2.80
N VAL A 56 6.88 2.17 2.75
CA VAL A 56 8.26 2.10 2.26
C VAL A 56 9.11 1.15 3.13
N MET A 57 8.97 1.22 4.45
CA MET A 57 9.68 0.31 5.35
C MET A 57 9.26 -1.15 5.16
N LEU A 58 7.97 -1.44 4.96
CA LEU A 58 7.50 -2.79 4.63
C LEU A 58 8.16 -3.35 3.36
N VAL A 59 8.23 -2.53 2.31
CA VAL A 59 8.89 -2.90 1.05
C VAL A 59 10.36 -3.24 1.26
N LEU A 60 11.08 -2.39 2.00
CA LEU A 60 12.51 -2.60 2.28
C LEU A 60 12.77 -3.75 3.26
N TRP A 61 11.88 -4.00 4.23
CA TRP A 61 11.99 -5.14 5.14
C TRP A 61 11.73 -6.47 4.46
N GLU A 62 10.96 -6.48 3.37
CA GLU A 62 10.75 -7.66 2.54
C GLU A 62 11.94 -7.92 1.62
N ARG A 63 12.43 -6.87 0.94
CA ARG A 63 13.64 -6.93 0.10
C ARG A 63 14.43 -5.63 0.27
N ASP A 64 15.62 -5.76 0.84
CA ASP A 64 16.54 -4.63 1.04
C ASP A 64 17.30 -4.28 -0.26
N GLY A 65 17.84 -3.07 -0.34
CA GLY A 65 18.69 -2.64 -1.47
C GLY A 65 17.93 -2.45 -2.78
N LEU A 66 16.73 -1.87 -2.72
CA LEU A 66 15.90 -1.60 -3.90
C LEU A 66 16.23 -0.25 -4.51
N ASN A 67 16.10 -0.13 -5.83
CA ASN A 67 16.17 1.17 -6.47
C ASN A 67 14.85 1.95 -6.28
N VAL A 68 14.91 3.27 -6.43
CA VAL A 68 13.73 4.16 -6.24
C VAL A 68 12.57 3.77 -7.17
N SER A 69 12.86 3.34 -8.41
CA SER A 69 11.83 2.92 -9.37
C SER A 69 11.09 1.67 -8.91
N GLU A 70 11.81 0.66 -8.40
CA GLU A 70 11.21 -0.56 -7.84
C GLU A 70 10.26 -0.25 -6.68
N ILE A 71 10.65 0.67 -5.79
CA ILE A 71 9.80 1.11 -4.67
C ILE A 71 8.56 1.85 -5.19
N CYS A 72 8.73 2.76 -6.17
CA CYS A 72 7.63 3.45 -6.82
C CYS A 72 6.62 2.47 -7.43
N THR A 73 7.10 1.50 -8.23
CA THR A 73 6.25 0.48 -8.86
C THR A 73 5.49 -0.33 -7.81
N ARG A 74 6.17 -0.77 -6.75
CA ARG A 74 5.56 -1.61 -5.72
C ARG A 74 4.49 -0.91 -4.89
N LEU A 75 4.66 0.40 -4.68
CA LEU A 75 3.71 1.22 -3.92
C LEU A 75 2.70 1.97 -4.79
N SER A 76 2.77 1.82 -6.12
CA SER A 76 1.98 2.61 -7.07
C SER A 76 2.12 4.12 -6.82
N LEU A 77 3.36 4.56 -6.57
CA LEU A 77 3.70 5.96 -6.30
C LEU A 77 4.54 6.56 -7.42
N GLU A 78 4.45 7.88 -7.55
CA GLU A 78 5.37 8.65 -8.38
C GLU A 78 6.63 9.04 -7.61
N THR A 79 7.74 9.21 -8.34
CA THR A 79 9.03 9.65 -7.81
C THR A 79 8.94 11.00 -7.09
N THR A 80 8.06 11.89 -7.54
CA THR A 80 7.76 13.20 -6.93
C THR A 80 7.25 13.07 -5.50
N THR A 81 6.46 12.01 -5.24
CA THR A 81 5.89 11.70 -3.92
C THR A 81 6.89 10.90 -3.08
N LEU A 82 7.61 9.94 -3.67
CA LEU A 82 8.51 9.06 -2.95
C LEU A 82 9.79 9.78 -2.47
N THR A 83 10.37 10.66 -3.29
CA THR A 83 11.64 11.35 -2.97
C THR A 83 11.62 12.10 -1.63
N PRO A 84 10.61 12.94 -1.30
CA PRO A 84 10.57 13.61 0.01
C PRO A 84 10.34 12.63 1.16
N LEU A 85 9.64 11.51 0.95
CA LEU A 85 9.47 10.48 1.98
C LEU A 85 10.80 9.80 2.32
N LEU A 86 11.56 9.42 1.28
CA LEU A 86 12.88 8.82 1.43
C LEU A 86 13.86 9.78 2.11
N LYS A 87 13.87 11.07 1.75
CA LYS A 87 14.69 12.08 2.44
C LYS A 87 14.39 12.14 3.95
N ARG A 88 13.11 12.06 4.35
CA ARG A 88 12.73 12.05 5.77
C ARG A 88 13.16 10.77 6.48
N LEU A 89 13.04 9.61 5.84
CA LEU A 89 13.49 8.34 6.41
C LEU A 89 15.02 8.29 6.58
N GLU A 90 15.76 8.85 5.63
CA GLU A 90 17.22 8.99 5.72
C GLU A 90 17.64 9.96 6.82
N ALA A 91 16.99 11.12 6.92
CA ALA A 91 17.24 12.08 8.00
C ALA A 91 16.97 11.50 9.40
N ARG A 92 16.10 10.49 9.49
CA ARG A 92 15.82 9.73 10.72
C ARG A 92 16.76 8.55 10.94
N GLY A 93 17.77 8.36 10.09
CA GLY A 93 18.75 7.29 10.22
C GLY A 93 18.19 5.90 9.93
N LEU A 94 17.00 5.76 9.32
CA LEU A 94 16.37 4.45 9.07
C LEU A 94 16.80 3.82 7.74
N ILE A 95 17.16 4.65 6.77
CA ILE A 95 17.63 4.21 5.45
C ILE A 95 18.90 4.97 5.06
N VAL A 96 19.63 4.43 4.10
CA VAL A 96 20.70 5.10 3.38
C VAL A 96 20.38 5.11 1.89
N ARG A 97 20.75 6.18 1.20
CA ARG A 97 20.61 6.29 -0.25
C ARG A 97 21.97 6.45 -0.89
N ALA A 98 22.27 5.59 -1.86
CA ALA A 98 23.52 5.65 -2.60
C ALA A 98 23.25 5.60 -4.10
N ARG A 99 24.08 6.27 -4.90
CA ARG A 99 24.06 6.05 -6.35
C ARG A 99 24.53 4.63 -6.64
N SER A 100 23.87 3.95 -7.57
CA SER A 100 24.27 2.61 -7.98
C SER A 100 25.63 2.65 -8.67
N ALA A 101 26.49 1.69 -8.35
CA ALA A 101 27.78 1.51 -9.02
C ALA A 101 27.64 0.92 -10.43
N LEU A 102 26.50 0.27 -10.72
CA LEU A 102 26.20 -0.34 -12.02
C LEU A 102 25.57 0.67 -13.00
N ASP A 103 24.87 1.66 -12.47
CA ASP A 103 24.22 2.73 -13.24
C ASP A 103 24.08 3.98 -12.35
N GLU A 104 24.95 4.97 -12.54
CA GLU A 104 24.98 6.18 -11.70
C GLU A 104 23.68 7.00 -11.74
N ARG A 105 22.79 6.73 -12.70
CA ARG A 105 21.47 7.35 -12.80
C ARG A 105 20.48 6.79 -11.79
N GLN A 106 20.77 5.62 -11.22
CA GLN A 106 19.91 4.95 -10.26
C GLN A 106 20.34 5.25 -8.83
N VAL A 107 19.36 5.45 -7.97
CA VAL A 107 19.56 5.56 -6.53
C VAL A 107 19.05 4.27 -5.89
N ILE A 108 19.95 3.59 -5.17
CA ILE A 108 19.65 2.43 -4.34
C ILE A 108 19.32 2.91 -2.93
N VAL A 109 18.28 2.34 -2.37
CA VAL A 109 17.81 2.58 -1.02
C VAL A 109 18.01 1.30 -0.21
N SER A 110 18.74 1.41 0.88
CA SER A 110 19.00 0.28 1.79
C SER A 110 18.68 0.64 3.23
N LEU A 111 18.33 -0.35 4.03
CA LEU A 111 18.09 -0.18 5.47
C LEU A 111 19.41 0.05 6.22
N THR A 112 19.36 0.91 7.23
CA THR A 112 20.41 0.97 8.26
C THR A 112 20.21 -0.13 9.30
N ALA A 113 21.13 -0.23 10.27
CA ALA A 113 20.94 -1.10 11.42
C ALA A 113 19.68 -0.72 12.21
N GLU A 114 19.43 0.57 12.41
CA GLU A 114 18.24 1.09 13.09
C GLU A 114 16.96 0.78 12.29
N GLY A 115 16.99 0.98 10.97
CA GLY A 115 15.88 0.62 10.08
C GLY A 115 15.52 -0.86 10.15
N ARG A 116 16.52 -1.75 10.21
CA ARG A 116 16.31 -3.19 10.41
C ARG A 116 15.74 -3.50 11.79
N ALA A 117 16.26 -2.89 12.85
CA ALA A 117 15.80 -3.10 14.22
C ALA A 117 14.34 -2.65 14.42
N LEU A 118 13.92 -1.59 13.71
CA LEU A 118 12.55 -1.07 13.76
C LEU A 118 11.50 -2.11 13.33
N ARG A 119 11.87 -3.08 12.47
CA ARG A 119 10.98 -4.18 12.05
C ARG A 119 10.39 -4.94 13.23
N THR A 120 11.17 -5.15 14.29
CA THR A 120 10.72 -5.88 15.48
C THR A 120 9.59 -5.14 16.20
N LYS A 121 9.66 -3.81 16.27
CA LYS A 121 8.59 -2.97 16.84
C LYS A 121 7.33 -2.99 15.95
N ALA A 122 7.51 -3.10 14.63
CA ALA A 122 6.42 -3.13 13.67
C ALA A 122 5.65 -4.47 13.60
N LYS A 123 6.19 -5.57 14.16
CA LYS A 123 5.58 -6.91 14.05
C LYS A 123 4.16 -7.00 14.60
N ALA A 124 3.81 -6.19 15.60
CA ALA A 124 2.48 -6.20 16.19
C ALA A 124 1.42 -5.48 15.33
N ILE A 125 1.85 -4.59 14.42
CA ILE A 125 0.94 -3.70 13.68
C ILE A 125 -0.09 -4.48 12.86
N PRO A 126 0.27 -5.51 12.05
CA PRO A 126 -0.72 -6.25 11.27
C PRO A 126 -1.83 -6.87 12.11
N ALA A 127 -1.49 -7.41 13.29
CA ALA A 127 -2.46 -7.99 14.21
C ALA A 127 -3.39 -6.92 14.80
N CYS A 128 -2.85 -5.78 15.23
CA CYS A 128 -3.66 -4.66 15.73
C CYS A 128 -4.60 -4.09 14.66
N VAL A 129 -4.15 -4.02 13.41
CA VAL A 129 -5.00 -3.57 12.29
C VAL A 129 -6.10 -4.58 12.01
N ALA A 130 -5.79 -5.88 11.98
CA ALA A 130 -6.80 -6.93 11.82
C ALA A 130 -7.86 -6.88 12.93
N GLN A 131 -7.43 -6.67 14.18
CA GLN A 131 -8.36 -6.49 15.30
C GLN A 131 -9.26 -5.27 15.12
N ALA A 132 -8.72 -4.14 14.66
CA ALA A 132 -9.49 -2.92 14.42
C ALA A 132 -10.46 -3.04 13.22
N MET A 133 -10.22 -3.99 12.32
CA MET A 133 -11.12 -4.27 11.20
C MET A 133 -12.31 -5.16 11.61
N GLU A 134 -12.22 -5.86 12.75
CA GLU A 134 -13.26 -6.78 13.24
C GLU A 134 -13.64 -7.87 12.20
N LEU A 135 -12.67 -8.28 11.38
CA LEU A 135 -12.83 -9.31 10.35
C LEU A 135 -11.96 -10.53 10.66
N SER A 136 -12.43 -11.70 10.26
CA SER A 136 -11.62 -12.92 10.24
C SER A 136 -10.52 -12.85 9.18
N GLY A 137 -9.53 -13.75 9.28
CA GLY A 137 -8.44 -13.82 8.30
C GLY A 137 -8.94 -14.07 6.87
N ASP A 138 -9.92 -14.96 6.71
CA ASP A 138 -10.51 -15.30 5.40
C ASP A 138 -11.27 -14.12 4.80
N GLU A 139 -12.00 -13.34 5.61
CA GLU A 139 -12.70 -12.13 5.16
C GLU A 139 -11.71 -11.04 4.71
N ILE A 140 -10.63 -10.84 5.46
CA ILE A 140 -9.57 -9.89 5.10
C ILE A 140 -8.91 -10.31 3.78
N ASP A 141 -8.58 -11.59 3.63
CA ASP A 141 -7.96 -12.11 2.42
C ASP A 141 -8.88 -12.00 1.21
N GLY A 142 -10.18 -12.29 1.38
CA GLY A 142 -11.20 -12.14 0.35
C GLY A 142 -11.37 -10.68 -0.09
N LEU A 143 -11.51 -9.75 0.86
CA LEU A 143 -11.62 -8.32 0.56
C LEU A 143 -10.37 -7.79 -0.15
N ARG A 144 -9.18 -8.19 0.30
CA ARG A 144 -7.90 -7.84 -0.34
C ARG A 144 -7.88 -8.31 -1.79
N GLN A 145 -8.31 -9.54 -2.06
CA GLN A 145 -8.34 -10.08 -3.41
C GLN A 145 -9.33 -9.32 -4.31
N GLN A 146 -10.53 -9.00 -3.80
CA GLN A 146 -11.51 -8.19 -4.52
C GLN A 146 -10.97 -6.80 -4.90
N LEU A 147 -10.31 -6.11 -3.95
CA LEU A 147 -9.67 -4.81 -4.19
C LEU A 147 -8.54 -4.91 -5.22
N GLN A 148 -7.73 -5.98 -5.18
CA GLN A 148 -6.67 -6.20 -6.17
C GLN A 148 -7.23 -6.43 -7.57
N THR A 149 -8.28 -7.25 -7.71
CA THR A 149 -8.96 -7.47 -8.99
C THR A 149 -9.59 -6.19 -9.53
N LEU A 150 -10.23 -5.40 -8.67
CA LEU A 150 -10.81 -4.10 -9.03
C LEU A 150 -9.72 -3.15 -9.52
N ARG A 151 -8.65 -2.96 -8.73
CA ARG A 151 -7.52 -2.09 -9.09
C ARG A 151 -6.92 -2.49 -10.44
N ALA A 152 -6.60 -3.77 -10.62
CA ALA A 152 -6.05 -4.25 -11.89
C ALA A 152 -6.98 -3.99 -13.08
N SER A 153 -8.30 -4.00 -12.86
CA SER A 153 -9.27 -3.69 -13.91
C SER A 153 -9.39 -2.19 -14.19
N LEU A 154 -9.21 -1.33 -13.17
CA LEU A 154 -9.15 0.11 -13.37
C LEU A 154 -7.87 0.52 -14.11
N ASP A 155 -6.71 -0.02 -13.71
CA ASP A 155 -5.42 0.29 -14.35
C ASP A 155 -5.37 -0.10 -15.83
N ARG A 156 -6.13 -1.14 -16.24
CA ARG A 156 -6.25 -1.55 -17.65
C ARG A 156 -7.18 -0.66 -18.49
N ASN A 157 -8.07 0.09 -17.85
CA ASN A 157 -9.12 0.88 -18.50
C ASN A 157 -8.92 2.40 -18.33
N ALA A 158 -7.81 2.82 -17.69
CA ALA A 158 -7.39 4.21 -17.54
C ALA A 158 -6.48 4.62 -18.70
#